data_AF-A0A7H8QEX1-F1
#
_entry.id   AF-A0A7H8QEX1-F1
#
_cell.length_a   1.000
_cell.length_b   1.000
_cell.length_c   1.000
_cell.angle_alpha   90.00
_cell.angle_beta   90.00
_cell.angle_gamma   90.00
#
_symmetry.space_group_name_H-M   'P 1'
#
loop_
_entity.id
_entity.type
_entity.pdbx_description
1 polymer ?
#
loop_
_entity_poly.entity_id
_entity_poly.type
_entity_poly.pdbx_seq_one_letter_code
_entity_poly.pdbx_strand_id
1 'polypeptide(L)' 'MKKIQGIKSLLEYMETVGYPMTEERVQYFMAQRKIPHSQAYGDMIFFDLDHIDWWIAEQRKLKNEN' A
#
# COMPACT_ATOMS: atom_id res chain seq x y z
N MET A 1 -6.14 -2.68 13.07
CA MET A 1 -6.98 -3.51 12.16
C MET A 1 -8.07 -2.67 11.48
N LYS A 2 -7.70 -1.56 10.85
CA LYS A 2 -8.60 -0.84 9.94
C LYS A 2 -8.26 -1.31 8.53
N LYS A 3 -9.26 -1.74 7.77
CA LYS A 3 -9.09 -2.16 6.37
C LYS A 3 -9.70 -1.13 5.46
N ILE A 4 -9.03 -0.88 4.35
CA ILE A 4 -9.53 -0.05 3.26
C ILE A 4 -9.65 -0.90 2.00
N GLN A 5 -10.61 -0.56 1.14
CA GLN A 5 -10.93 -1.33 -0.05
C GLN A 5 -10.48 -0.55 -1.30
N GLY A 6 -9.75 -1.24 -2.18
CA GLY A 6 -9.35 -0.71 -3.47
C GLY A 6 -8.16 0.25 -3.44
N ILE A 7 -7.55 0.42 -4.61
CA ILE A 7 -6.32 1.22 -4.77
C ILE A 7 -6.59 2.70 -4.50
N LYS A 8 -7.74 3.23 -4.92
CA LYS A 8 -8.08 4.65 -4.69
C LYS A 8 -8.05 5.03 -3.22
N SER A 9 -8.67 4.24 -2.35
CA SER A 9 -8.65 4.48 -0.90
C SER A 9 -7.24 4.34 -0.31
N LEU A 10 -6.39 3.49 -0.89
CA LEU A 10 -4.99 3.37 -0.49
C LEU A 10 -4.20 4.62 -0.85
N LEU A 11 -4.39 5.17 -2.05
CA LEU A 11 -3.74 6.38 -2.49
C LEU A 11 -4.11 7.58 -1.60
N GLU A 12 -5.41 7.75 -1.31
CA GLU A 12 -5.90 8.76 -0.38
C GLU A 12 -5.23 8.60 1.00
N TYR A 13 -5.19 7.38 1.53
CA TYR A 13 -4.53 7.10 2.81
C TYR A 13 -3.04 7.44 2.79
N MET A 14 -2.32 6.97 1.76
CA MET A 14 -0.89 7.20 1.56
C MET A 14 -0.55 8.70 1.48
N GLU A 15 -1.42 9.51 0.89
CA GLU A 15 -1.30 10.97 0.88
C GLU A 15 -1.41 11.54 2.30
N THR A 16 -2.40 11.08 3.10
CA THR A 16 -2.58 11.56 4.49
C THR A 16 -1.38 11.26 5.41
N VAL A 17 -0.65 10.17 5.20
CA VAL A 17 0.51 9.76 6.02
C VAL A 17 1.86 10.26 5.46
N GLY A 18 1.83 11.12 4.45
CA GLY A 18 3.02 11.71 3.84
C GLY A 18 3.86 10.71 3.05
N TYR A 19 3.20 9.80 2.34
CA TYR A 19 3.85 8.85 1.42
C TYR A 19 3.09 8.77 0.08
N PRO A 20 2.90 9.89 -0.64
CA PRO A 20 2.11 9.91 -1.88
C PRO A 20 2.71 8.98 -2.94
N MET A 21 1.83 8.25 -3.64
CA MET A 21 2.18 7.28 -4.67
C MET A 21 1.25 7.42 -5.88
N THR A 22 1.67 6.96 -7.05
CA THR A 22 0.78 6.87 -8.22
C THR A 22 0.10 5.51 -8.27
N GLU A 23 -1.04 5.43 -8.93
CA GLU A 23 -1.76 4.17 -9.13
C GLU A 23 -0.87 3.14 -9.84
N GLU A 24 -0.12 3.52 -10.88
CA GLU A 24 0.74 2.58 -11.60
C GLU A 24 1.81 1.97 -10.69
N ARG A 25 2.34 2.76 -9.75
CA ARG A 25 3.36 2.30 -8.82
C ARG A 25 2.80 1.36 -7.75
N VAL A 26 1.57 1.60 -7.28
CA VAL A 26 0.86 0.64 -6.42
C VAL A 26 0.63 -0.67 -7.17
N GLN A 27 0.10 -0.59 -8.40
CA GLN A 27 -0.14 -1.77 -9.23
C GLN A 27 1.16 -2.56 -9.50
N TYR A 28 2.26 -1.87 -9.77
CA TYR A 28 3.59 -2.47 -9.90
C TYR A 28 4.00 -3.22 -8.63
N PHE A 29 3.88 -2.60 -7.44
CA PHE A 29 4.22 -3.28 -6.18
C PHE A 29 3.28 -4.45 -5.86
N MET A 30 2.01 -4.37 -6.24
CA MET A 30 1.06 -5.47 -6.09
C MET A 30 1.44 -6.65 -6.99
N ALA A 31 1.73 -6.41 -8.27
CA ALA A 31 2.19 -7.43 -9.21
C ALA A 31 3.47 -8.14 -8.73
N GLN A 32 4.36 -7.39 -8.06
CA GLN A 32 5.59 -7.91 -7.46
C GLN A 32 5.38 -8.51 -6.05
N ARG A 33 4.16 -8.51 -5.51
CA ARG A 33 3.83 -8.92 -4.13
C ARG A 33 4.69 -8.22 -3.05
N LYS A 34 5.11 -6.99 -3.33
CA LYS A 34 5.95 -6.17 -2.44
C LYS A 34 5.14 -5.34 -1.46
N ILE A 35 3.93 -4.93 -1.85
CA ILE A 35 3.01 -4.19 -0.97
C ILE A 35 2.03 -5.18 -0.32
N PRO A 36 1.78 -5.10 1.00
CA PRO A 36 0.81 -5.95 1.68
C PRO A 36 -0.60 -5.72 1.15
N HIS A 37 -1.21 -6.76 0.59
CA HIS A 37 -2.59 -6.71 0.11
C HIS A 37 -3.24 -8.09 0.28
N SER A 38 -4.56 -8.10 0.41
CA SER A 38 -5.36 -9.33 0.41
C SER A 38 -6.43 -9.21 -0.65
N GLN A 39 -6.49 -10.21 -1.54
CA GLN A 39 -7.57 -10.34 -2.51
C GLN A 39 -8.69 -11.20 -1.90
N ALA A 40 -9.91 -10.69 -1.91
CA ALA A 40 -11.10 -11.43 -1.51
C ALA A 40 -11.77 -12.07 -2.75
N TYR A 41 -13.01 -12.52 -2.63
CA TYR A 41 -13.76 -13.09 -3.75
C TYR A 41 -13.87 -12.11 -4.93
N GLY A 42 -13.46 -12.55 -6.11
CA GLY A 42 -13.43 -11.75 -7.33
C GLY A 42 -12.28 -10.74 -7.36
N ASP A 43 -12.60 -9.51 -7.78
CA ASP A 43 -11.63 -8.43 -7.98
C ASP A 43 -11.53 -7.47 -6.77
N MET A 44 -12.08 -7.87 -5.62
CA MET A 44 -12.03 -7.06 -4.40
C MET A 44 -10.66 -7.16 -3.71
N ILE A 45 -9.95 -6.04 -3.64
CA ILE A 45 -8.67 -5.92 -2.96
C ILE A 45 -8.85 -5.12 -1.66
N PHE A 46 -8.27 -5.63 -0.59
CA PHE A 46 -8.21 -4.96 0.71
C PHE A 46 -6.76 -4.73 1.15
N PHE A 47 -6.56 -3.61 1.83
CA PHE A 47 -5.30 -3.25 2.47
C PHE A 47 -5.55 -3.07 3.97
N ASP A 48 -4.75 -3.74 4.79
CA ASP A 48 -4.75 -3.53 6.23
C ASP A 48 -3.81 -2.37 6.56
N LEU A 49 -4.33 -1.31 7.19
CA LEU A 49 -3.56 -0.10 7.44
C LEU A 49 -2.35 -0.37 8.35
N ASP A 50 -2.45 -1.30 9.30
CA ASP A 50 -1.34 -1.62 10.20
C ASP A 50 -0.16 -2.21 9.40
N HIS A 51 -0.47 -3.05 8.40
CA HIS A 51 0.53 -3.61 7.49
C HIS A 51 1.06 -2.58 6.48
N ILE A 52 0.21 -1.68 6.00
CA ILE A 52 0.64 -0.59 5.11
C ILE A 52 1.58 0.36 5.84
N ASP A 53 1.29 0.72 7.09
CA ASP A 53 2.16 1.60 7.89
C ASP A 53 3.53 0.97 8.13
N TRP A 54 3.54 -0.30 8.49
CA TRP A 54 4.78 -1.07 8.61
C TRP A 54 5.56 -1.08 7.29
N TRP A 55 4.88 -1.34 6.17
CA TRP A 55 5.51 -1.37 4.85
C TRP A 55 6.09 0.00 4.46
N ILE A 56 5.37 1.09 4.69
CA ILE A 56 5.84 2.47 4.45
C ILE A 56 7.10 2.75 5.29
N ALA A 57 7.10 2.35 6.56
CA ALA A 57 8.26 2.51 7.43
C ALA A 57 9.47 1.76 6.87
N GLU A 58 9.28 0.55 6.35
CA GLU A 58 10.34 -0.23 5.73
C GLU A 58 10.86 0.40 4.43
N GLN A 59 9.97 0.91 3.58
CA GLN A 59 10.37 1.64 2.36
C GLN A 59 11.18 2.90 2.68
N ARG A 60 10.86 3.60 3.77
CA ARG A 60 11.60 4.79 4.21
C ARG A 60 13.03 4.43 4.65
N LYS A 61 13.24 3.28 5.31
CA LYS A 61 14.59 2.81 5.66
C LYS A 61 15.42 2.52 4.42
N LEU A 62 14.87 1.76 3.47
CA LEU A 62 15.53 1.42 2.21
C LEU A 62 15.93 2.64 1.37
N LYS A 63 15.15 3.72 1.45
CA LYS A 63 15.45 4.99 0.77
C LYS A 63 16.58 5.77 1.43
N ASN A 64 16.80 5.59 2.73
CA ASN A 64 17.84 6.30 3.48
C ASN A 64 19.20 5.59 3.45
N GLU A 65 19.26 4.38 2.88
CA GLU A 65 20.48 3.56 2.75
C GLU A 65 21.11 3.63 1.34
N ASN A 66 20.55 4.43 0.42
CA ASN A 66 21.07 4.70 -0.93
C ASN A 66 21.29 6.20 -1.15
#